data_AF-A0A525D807-F1
#
_entry.id   AF-A0A525D807-F1
#
_cell.length_a   1.000
_cell.length_b   1.000
_cell.length_c   1.000
_cell.angle_alpha   90.00
_cell.angle_beta   90.00
_cell.angle_gamma   90.00
#
_symmetry.space_group_name_H-M   'P 1'
#
loop_
_entity.id
_entity.type
_entity.pdbx_description
1 polymer ?
#
loop_
_entity_poly.entity_id
_entity_poly.type
_entity_poly.pdbx_seq_one_letter_code
_entity_poly.pdbx_strand_id
1 'polypeptide(L)'
;MAITPQAIKDQEFQNKFRGYDPIEVKAYLELVAEEFFELLERIRTLENNAQEMDQQMALLEEMKGNLESDVQGALDSAEALRQECEEKDNANAELTKELEELHVAQADFEQERSEFEDEVSASEARVSEVDEELKKSQAEVEMLKSKISLLEDQNQELKNEEVDFKRTIGAAQKFADELKKNARDEATRLEQESERRAQELLASSEQKANQSLQSARDEIEKHRQEAFAELSRLPEEIENLNHQRKRVRDELRSILTSHLEQLNSFTEVEEHVKHYEYDELFQKIEIPEAVISPGSLESLDSQEASEMLDISETSEESEEQAPGILDDLDNINMDLDLPEEASIDQNDNNDQDDDLRNKLEQGGIAYLSDG
;
A
#
# COMPACT_ATOMS: atom_id res chain seq x y z
N MET A 1 -65.25 -111.55 -101.90
CA MET A 1 -66.21 -112.67 -101.76
C MET A 1 -66.30 -113.46 -103.07
N ALA A 2 -66.67 -114.75 -102.99
CA ALA A 2 -66.63 -115.69 -104.13
C ALA A 2 -67.89 -115.69 -105.03
N ILE A 3 -68.94 -114.93 -104.68
CA ILE A 3 -70.17 -114.78 -105.47
C ILE A 3 -70.55 -113.28 -105.45
N THR A 4 -70.89 -112.70 -106.60
CA THR A 4 -71.35 -111.32 -106.74
C THR A 4 -72.87 -111.27 -106.98
N PRO A 5 -73.57 -110.16 -106.67
CA PRO A 5 -74.98 -110.00 -107.02
C PRO A 5 -75.27 -110.32 -108.50
N GLN A 6 -74.35 -109.90 -109.39
CA GLN A 6 -74.41 -110.21 -110.81
C GLN A 6 -74.29 -111.72 -111.10
N ALA A 7 -73.38 -112.43 -110.41
CA ALA A 7 -73.23 -113.88 -110.57
C ALA A 7 -74.46 -114.66 -110.09
N ILE A 8 -75.22 -114.14 -109.11
CA ILE A 8 -76.49 -114.75 -108.66
C ILE A 8 -77.57 -114.56 -109.74
N LYS A 9 -77.65 -113.36 -110.33
CA LYS A 9 -78.61 -113.04 -111.39
C LYS A 9 -78.36 -113.83 -112.67
N ASP A 10 -77.11 -114.04 -113.03
CA ASP A 10 -76.69 -114.73 -114.26
C ASP A 10 -76.52 -116.26 -114.06
N GLN A 11 -76.90 -116.81 -112.91
CA GLN A 11 -76.72 -118.23 -112.61
C GLN A 11 -77.69 -119.12 -113.40
N GLU A 12 -77.14 -120.06 -114.16
CA GLU A 12 -77.92 -121.10 -114.85
C GLU A 12 -77.88 -122.44 -114.11
N PHE A 13 -79.00 -123.18 -114.12
CA PHE A 13 -79.14 -124.49 -113.50
C PHE A 13 -79.53 -125.57 -114.51
N GLN A 14 -79.07 -126.80 -114.30
CA GLN A 14 -79.45 -127.96 -115.13
C GLN A 14 -80.91 -128.36 -114.91
N ASN A 15 -81.65 -128.55 -115.99
CA ASN A 15 -83.06 -128.93 -115.93
C ASN A 15 -83.23 -130.45 -115.69
N LYS A 16 -84.06 -130.86 -114.72
CA LYS A 16 -84.31 -132.27 -114.37
C LYS A 16 -85.82 -132.54 -114.36
N PHE A 17 -86.24 -133.78 -114.66
CA PHE A 17 -87.65 -134.19 -114.86
C PHE A 17 -88.61 -133.90 -113.69
N ARG A 18 -88.10 -133.50 -112.52
CA ARG A 18 -88.88 -133.09 -111.35
C ARG A 18 -88.09 -132.04 -110.54
N GLY A 19 -88.20 -130.77 -110.92
CA GLY A 19 -87.46 -129.65 -110.33
C GLY A 19 -88.37 -128.45 -110.02
N TYR A 20 -87.80 -127.39 -109.46
CA TYR A 20 -88.48 -126.11 -109.20
C TYR A 20 -88.81 -125.38 -110.52
N ASP A 21 -89.84 -124.53 -110.53
CA ASP A 21 -90.23 -123.74 -111.70
C ASP A 21 -89.13 -122.72 -112.05
N PRO A 22 -88.57 -122.74 -113.28
CA PRO A 22 -87.51 -121.82 -113.67
C PRO A 22 -87.92 -120.33 -113.63
N ILE A 23 -89.20 -119.99 -113.77
CA ILE A 23 -89.66 -118.60 -113.73
C ILE A 23 -89.65 -118.10 -112.28
N GLU A 24 -90.22 -118.89 -111.36
CA GLU A 24 -90.25 -118.58 -109.93
C GLU A 24 -88.83 -118.54 -109.33
N VAL A 25 -87.96 -119.47 -109.71
CA VAL A 25 -86.55 -119.49 -109.30
C VAL A 25 -85.81 -118.25 -109.80
N LYS A 26 -86.01 -117.82 -111.06
CA LYS A 26 -85.38 -116.60 -111.59
C LYS A 26 -85.86 -115.33 -110.88
N ALA A 27 -87.17 -115.19 -110.64
CA ALA A 27 -87.71 -114.06 -109.89
C ALA A 27 -87.16 -114.01 -108.45
N TYR A 28 -87.02 -115.18 -107.81
CA TYR A 28 -86.39 -115.28 -106.49
C TYR A 28 -84.89 -114.94 -106.54
N LEU A 29 -84.14 -115.40 -107.55
CA LEU A 29 -82.73 -115.06 -107.73
C LEU A 29 -82.51 -113.56 -107.98
N GLU A 30 -83.41 -112.88 -108.70
CA GLU A 30 -83.36 -111.43 -108.87
C GLU A 30 -83.56 -110.70 -107.53
N LEU A 31 -84.54 -111.12 -106.73
CA LEU A 31 -84.77 -110.57 -105.38
C LEU A 31 -83.56 -110.83 -104.48
N VAL A 32 -83.01 -112.06 -104.47
CA VAL A 32 -81.82 -112.41 -103.70
C VAL A 32 -80.60 -111.60 -104.16
N ALA A 33 -80.44 -111.36 -105.46
CA ALA A 33 -79.36 -110.53 -105.98
C ALA A 33 -79.51 -109.06 -105.55
N GLU A 34 -80.74 -108.52 -105.54
CA GLU A 34 -81.03 -107.17 -105.05
C GLU A 34 -80.75 -107.02 -103.55
N GLU A 35 -81.29 -107.91 -102.70
CA GLU A 35 -81.01 -107.89 -101.26
C GLU A 35 -79.51 -108.12 -100.96
N PHE A 36 -78.82 -108.96 -101.74
CA PHE A 36 -77.39 -109.17 -101.59
C PHE A 36 -76.58 -107.94 -102.02
N PHE A 37 -77.04 -107.18 -103.03
CA PHE A 37 -76.44 -105.90 -103.40
C PHE A 37 -76.64 -104.85 -102.30
N GLU A 38 -77.86 -104.69 -101.79
CA GLU A 38 -78.14 -103.78 -100.68
C GLU A 38 -77.31 -104.13 -99.43
N LEU A 39 -77.17 -105.43 -99.12
CA LEU A 39 -76.33 -105.89 -98.02
C LEU A 39 -74.85 -105.55 -98.24
N LEU A 40 -74.33 -105.70 -99.45
CA LEU A 40 -72.95 -105.33 -99.77
C LEU A 40 -72.73 -103.81 -99.69
N GLU A 41 -73.70 -103.01 -100.14
CA GLU A 41 -73.66 -101.55 -100.01
C GLU A 41 -73.74 -101.11 -98.54
N ARG A 42 -74.58 -101.78 -97.75
CA ARG A 42 -74.64 -101.61 -96.29
C ARG A 42 -73.30 -101.95 -95.62
N ILE A 43 -72.67 -103.06 -96.00
CA ILE A 43 -71.35 -103.44 -95.48
C ILE A 43 -70.33 -102.37 -95.84
N ARG A 44 -70.28 -101.93 -97.10
CA ARG A 44 -69.34 -100.90 -97.54
C ARG A 44 -69.54 -99.57 -96.80
N THR A 45 -70.78 -99.15 -96.60
CA THR A 45 -71.08 -97.92 -95.86
C THR A 45 -70.72 -98.06 -94.38
N LEU A 46 -70.98 -99.21 -93.76
CA LEU A 46 -70.56 -99.49 -92.39
C LEU A 46 -69.02 -99.55 -92.26
N GLU A 47 -68.32 -100.14 -93.23
CA GLU A 47 -66.85 -100.16 -93.28
C GLU A 47 -66.27 -98.76 -93.41
N ASN A 48 -66.82 -97.93 -94.30
CA ASN A 48 -66.40 -96.53 -94.42
C ASN A 48 -66.62 -95.75 -93.12
N ASN A 49 -67.79 -95.91 -92.49
CA ASN A 49 -68.09 -95.25 -91.22
C ASN A 49 -67.16 -95.74 -90.10
N ALA A 50 -66.84 -97.05 -90.06
CA ALA A 50 -65.89 -97.60 -89.10
C ALA A 50 -64.49 -96.98 -89.29
N GLN A 51 -64.03 -96.86 -90.54
CA GLN A 51 -62.76 -96.20 -90.85
C GLN A 51 -62.76 -94.71 -90.46
N GLU A 52 -63.85 -93.98 -90.72
CA GLU A 52 -63.98 -92.58 -90.30
C GLU A 52 -63.96 -92.43 -88.78
N MET A 53 -64.66 -93.31 -88.05
CA MET A 53 -64.65 -93.32 -86.58
C MET A 53 -63.26 -93.66 -86.03
N ASP A 54 -62.55 -94.62 -86.62
CA ASP A 54 -61.18 -94.97 -86.21
C ASP A 54 -60.21 -93.80 -86.41
N GLN A 55 -60.33 -93.07 -87.53
CA GLN A 55 -59.53 -91.86 -87.78
C GLN A 55 -59.83 -90.76 -86.75
N GLN A 56 -61.11 -90.55 -86.41
CA GLN A 56 -61.50 -89.59 -85.37
C GLN A 56 -60.95 -89.99 -83.99
N MET A 57 -61.02 -91.28 -83.64
CA MET A 57 -60.46 -91.77 -82.38
C MET A 57 -58.95 -91.56 -82.32
N ALA A 58 -58.22 -91.86 -83.40
CA ALA A 58 -56.77 -91.64 -83.46
C ALA A 58 -56.40 -90.16 -83.29
N LEU A 59 -57.11 -89.25 -83.96
CA LEU A 59 -56.89 -87.81 -83.82
C LEU A 59 -57.22 -87.31 -82.41
N LEU A 60 -58.30 -87.81 -81.81
CA LEU A 60 -58.66 -87.47 -80.43
C LEU A 60 -57.63 -87.98 -79.43
N GLU A 61 -57.06 -89.18 -79.65
CA GLU A 61 -56.02 -89.74 -78.80
C GLU A 61 -54.71 -88.94 -78.91
N GLU A 62 -54.33 -88.52 -80.12
CA GLU A 62 -53.20 -87.61 -80.34
C GLU A 62 -53.43 -86.24 -79.67
N MET A 63 -54.61 -85.64 -79.87
CA MET A 63 -54.96 -84.37 -79.25
C MET A 63 -54.98 -84.46 -77.72
N LYS A 64 -55.49 -85.56 -77.17
CA LYS A 64 -55.48 -85.82 -75.74
C LYS A 64 -54.05 -85.92 -75.20
N GLY A 65 -53.16 -86.65 -75.87
CA GLY A 65 -51.76 -86.77 -75.46
C GLY A 65 -51.03 -85.43 -75.48
N ASN A 66 -51.26 -84.60 -76.50
CA ASN A 66 -50.71 -83.25 -76.57
C ASN A 66 -51.24 -82.36 -75.43
N LEU A 67 -52.55 -82.41 -75.16
CA LEU A 67 -53.15 -81.64 -74.08
C LEU A 67 -52.66 -82.10 -72.69
N GLU A 68 -52.50 -83.41 -72.47
CA GLU A 68 -51.91 -83.95 -71.23
C GLU A 68 -50.47 -83.47 -71.05
N SER A 69 -49.67 -83.45 -72.12
CA SER A 69 -48.31 -82.91 -72.10
C SER A 69 -48.29 -81.40 -71.79
N ASP A 70 -49.18 -80.62 -72.41
CA ASP A 70 -49.28 -79.17 -72.19
C ASP A 70 -49.71 -78.86 -70.74
N VAL A 71 -50.69 -79.61 -70.22
CA VAL A 71 -51.15 -79.49 -68.83
C VAL A 71 -50.02 -79.85 -67.87
N GLN A 72 -49.27 -80.92 -68.13
CA GLN A 72 -48.13 -81.28 -67.29
C GLN A 72 -47.05 -80.19 -67.30
N GLY A 73 -46.70 -79.65 -68.48
CA GLY A 73 -45.73 -78.56 -68.58
C GLY A 73 -46.19 -77.28 -67.86
N ALA A 74 -47.49 -76.97 -67.88
CA ALA A 74 -48.07 -75.87 -67.14
C ALA A 74 -48.04 -76.11 -65.61
N LEU A 75 -48.30 -77.34 -65.16
CA LEU A 75 -48.22 -77.72 -63.75
C LEU A 75 -46.78 -77.63 -63.22
N ASP A 76 -45.81 -78.19 -63.95
CA ASP A 76 -44.39 -78.15 -63.59
C ASP A 76 -43.89 -76.69 -63.52
N SER A 77 -44.31 -75.85 -64.49
CA SER A 77 -43.98 -74.43 -64.49
C SER A 77 -44.62 -73.66 -63.33
N ALA A 78 -45.87 -73.98 -62.99
CA ALA A 78 -46.56 -73.37 -61.86
C ALA A 78 -45.94 -73.77 -60.52
N GLU A 79 -45.48 -75.01 -60.39
CA GLU A 79 -44.77 -75.49 -59.21
C GLU A 79 -43.41 -74.82 -59.06
N ALA A 80 -42.63 -74.69 -60.14
CA ALA A 80 -41.37 -73.97 -60.13
C ALA A 80 -41.54 -72.50 -59.73
N LEU A 81 -42.54 -71.81 -60.28
CA LEU A 81 -42.87 -70.43 -59.89
C LEU A 81 -43.30 -70.33 -58.42
N ARG A 82 -44.05 -71.31 -57.92
CA ARG A 82 -44.46 -71.35 -56.52
C ARG A 82 -43.25 -71.50 -55.60
N GLN A 83 -42.33 -72.40 -55.91
CA GLN A 83 -41.10 -72.58 -55.14
C GLN A 83 -40.25 -71.28 -55.15
N GLU A 84 -40.10 -70.64 -56.31
CA GLU A 84 -39.38 -69.36 -56.41
C GLU A 84 -40.04 -68.24 -55.59
N CYS A 85 -41.38 -68.17 -55.57
CA CYS A 85 -42.11 -67.24 -54.72
C CYS A 85 -41.89 -67.55 -53.23
N GLU A 86 -41.94 -68.81 -52.81
CA GLU A 86 -41.70 -69.21 -51.42
C GLU A 86 -40.26 -68.88 -50.98
N GLU A 87 -39.26 -69.12 -51.83
CA GLU A 87 -37.86 -68.73 -51.57
C GLU A 87 -37.70 -67.21 -51.43
N LYS A 88 -38.32 -66.44 -52.32
CA LYS A 88 -38.31 -64.97 -52.29
C LYS A 88 -39.01 -64.42 -51.05
N ASP A 89 -40.14 -64.99 -50.66
CA ASP A 89 -40.88 -64.59 -49.47
C ASP A 89 -40.05 -64.84 -48.19
N ASN A 90 -39.35 -65.98 -48.12
CA ASN A 90 -38.43 -66.26 -47.03
C ASN A 90 -37.25 -65.27 -47.00
N ALA A 91 -36.62 -65.00 -48.15
CA ALA A 91 -35.52 -64.03 -48.24
C ALA A 91 -35.97 -62.61 -47.87
N ASN A 92 -37.17 -62.20 -48.28
CA ASN A 92 -37.74 -60.90 -47.89
C ASN A 92 -38.03 -60.82 -46.39
N ALA A 93 -38.49 -61.90 -45.77
CA ALA A 93 -38.71 -61.97 -44.33
C ALA A 93 -37.38 -61.85 -43.55
N GLU A 94 -36.33 -62.52 -43.99
CA GLU A 94 -34.98 -62.39 -43.41
C GLU A 94 -34.43 -60.97 -43.56
N LEU A 95 -34.54 -60.37 -44.74
CA LEU A 95 -34.10 -58.99 -44.98
C LEU A 95 -34.88 -57.98 -44.13
N THR A 96 -36.19 -58.20 -43.97
CA THR A 96 -37.03 -57.33 -43.12
C THR A 96 -36.57 -57.39 -41.67
N LYS A 97 -36.23 -58.59 -41.17
CA LYS A 97 -35.70 -58.75 -39.82
C LYS A 97 -34.35 -58.07 -39.64
N GLU A 98 -33.44 -58.19 -40.60
CA GLU A 98 -32.14 -57.51 -40.57
C GLU A 98 -32.30 -55.97 -40.59
N LEU A 99 -33.25 -55.46 -41.38
CA LEU A 99 -33.59 -54.02 -41.39
C LEU A 99 -34.14 -53.55 -40.04
N GLU A 100 -35.00 -54.33 -39.38
CA GLU A 100 -35.49 -54.02 -38.04
C GLU A 100 -34.35 -54.00 -37.00
N GLU A 101 -33.45 -54.98 -37.04
CA GLU A 101 -32.27 -55.04 -36.15
C GLU A 101 -31.35 -53.82 -36.37
N LEU A 102 -31.09 -53.45 -37.62
CA LEU A 102 -30.29 -52.26 -37.96
C LEU A 102 -30.97 -50.96 -37.52
N HIS A 103 -32.30 -50.87 -37.63
CA HIS A 103 -33.04 -49.70 -37.16
C HIS A 103 -32.96 -49.53 -35.64
N VAL A 104 -33.04 -50.61 -34.88
CA VAL A 104 -32.86 -50.58 -33.42
C VAL A 104 -31.44 -50.12 -33.07
N ALA A 105 -30.41 -50.71 -33.70
CA ALA A 105 -29.03 -50.31 -33.48
C ALA A 105 -28.78 -48.83 -33.85
N GLN A 106 -29.39 -48.35 -34.94
CA GLN A 106 -29.31 -46.93 -35.30
C GLN A 106 -29.94 -46.03 -34.24
N ALA A 107 -31.09 -46.41 -33.68
CA ALA A 107 -31.75 -45.64 -32.62
C ALA A 107 -30.89 -45.59 -31.35
N ASP A 108 -30.27 -46.70 -30.97
CA ASP A 108 -29.36 -46.76 -29.82
C ASP A 108 -28.14 -45.83 -30.04
N PHE A 109 -27.52 -45.86 -31.22
CA PHE A 109 -26.41 -44.94 -31.55
C PHE A 109 -26.84 -43.47 -31.62
N GLU A 110 -28.07 -43.18 -32.05
CA GLU A 110 -28.60 -41.81 -32.04
C GLU A 110 -28.82 -41.31 -30.61
N GLN A 111 -29.28 -42.18 -29.70
CA GLN A 111 -29.39 -41.86 -28.29
C GLN A 111 -28.00 -41.62 -27.66
N GLU A 112 -27.04 -42.54 -27.85
CA GLU A 112 -25.67 -42.36 -27.34
C GLU A 112 -25.04 -41.07 -27.87
N ARG A 113 -25.25 -40.74 -29.16
CA ARG A 113 -24.76 -39.48 -29.74
C ARG A 113 -25.38 -38.27 -29.06
N SER A 114 -26.68 -38.31 -28.73
CA SER A 114 -27.35 -37.23 -27.99
C SER A 114 -26.79 -37.08 -26.59
N GLU A 115 -26.53 -38.19 -25.89
CA GLU A 115 -25.93 -38.18 -24.54
C GLU A 115 -24.51 -37.58 -24.58
N PHE A 116 -23.69 -37.94 -25.57
CA PHE A 116 -22.38 -37.33 -25.76
C PHE A 116 -22.45 -35.85 -26.14
N GLU A 117 -23.45 -35.42 -26.92
CA GLU A 117 -23.66 -34.01 -27.26
C GLU A 117 -23.99 -33.18 -26.00
N ASP A 118 -24.82 -33.71 -25.11
CA ASP A 118 -25.13 -33.09 -23.81
C ASP A 118 -23.89 -33.04 -22.89
N GLU A 119 -23.10 -34.12 -22.83
CA GLU A 119 -21.85 -34.13 -22.06
C GLU A 119 -20.82 -33.12 -22.58
N VAL A 120 -20.68 -33.02 -23.91
CA VAL A 120 -19.79 -32.03 -24.55
C VAL A 120 -20.26 -30.63 -24.21
N SER A 121 -21.55 -30.32 -24.38
CA SER A 121 -22.14 -29.02 -24.03
C SER A 121 -21.90 -28.65 -22.55
N ALA A 122 -22.09 -29.60 -21.63
CA ALA A 122 -21.80 -29.38 -20.22
C ALA A 122 -20.31 -29.14 -19.94
N SER A 123 -19.41 -29.84 -20.65
CA SER A 123 -17.97 -29.64 -20.53
C SER A 123 -17.52 -28.29 -21.09
N GLU A 124 -18.09 -27.85 -22.21
CA GLU A 124 -17.84 -26.54 -22.81
C GLU A 124 -18.29 -25.41 -21.88
N ALA A 125 -19.45 -25.56 -21.24
CA ALA A 125 -19.93 -24.60 -20.24
C ALA A 125 -18.96 -24.49 -19.04
N ARG A 126 -18.47 -25.63 -18.52
CA ARG A 126 -17.46 -25.64 -17.43
C ARG A 126 -16.15 -24.99 -17.85
N VAL A 127 -15.68 -25.24 -19.07
CA VAL A 127 -14.47 -24.60 -19.61
C VAL A 127 -14.67 -23.08 -19.69
N SER A 128 -15.82 -22.62 -20.18
CA SER A 128 -16.13 -21.20 -20.24
C SER A 128 -16.17 -20.53 -18.86
N GLU A 129 -16.68 -21.22 -17.84
CA GLU A 129 -16.70 -20.72 -16.46
C GLU A 129 -15.28 -20.58 -15.90
N VAL A 130 -14.45 -21.61 -16.06
CA VAL A 130 -13.04 -21.60 -15.64
C VAL A 130 -12.24 -20.53 -16.38
N ASP A 131 -12.49 -20.30 -17.67
CA ASP A 131 -11.83 -19.24 -18.44
C ASP A 131 -12.18 -17.84 -17.92
N GLU A 132 -13.44 -17.61 -17.50
CA GLU A 132 -13.84 -16.34 -16.89
C GLU A 132 -13.23 -16.14 -15.49
N GLU A 133 -13.13 -17.19 -14.67
CA GLU A 133 -12.41 -17.14 -13.40
C GLU A 133 -10.91 -16.89 -13.59
N LEU A 134 -10.29 -17.54 -14.59
CA LEU A 134 -8.90 -17.33 -14.93
C LEU A 134 -8.63 -15.89 -15.35
N LYS A 135 -9.50 -15.27 -16.16
CA LYS A 135 -9.39 -13.85 -16.53
C LYS A 135 -9.48 -12.94 -15.31
N LYS A 136 -10.40 -13.19 -14.39
CA LYS A 136 -10.51 -12.42 -13.13
C LYS A 136 -9.23 -12.53 -12.30
N SER A 137 -8.73 -13.74 -12.09
CA SER A 137 -7.48 -13.98 -11.36
C SER A 137 -6.28 -13.32 -12.04
N GLN A 138 -6.18 -13.39 -13.37
CA GLN A 138 -5.13 -12.69 -14.13
C GLN A 138 -5.20 -11.17 -13.95
N ALA A 139 -6.39 -10.58 -13.97
CA ALA A 139 -6.57 -9.15 -13.72
C ALA A 139 -6.15 -8.77 -12.29
N GLU A 140 -6.51 -9.57 -11.29
CA GLU A 140 -6.06 -9.38 -9.90
C GLU A 140 -4.54 -9.48 -9.76
N VAL A 141 -3.91 -10.44 -10.43
CA VAL A 141 -2.45 -10.59 -10.46
C VAL A 141 -1.78 -9.35 -11.05
N GLU A 142 -2.29 -8.82 -12.16
CA GLU A 142 -1.75 -7.58 -12.75
C GLU A 142 -1.95 -6.36 -11.83
N MET A 143 -3.12 -6.24 -11.17
CA MET A 143 -3.34 -5.20 -10.16
C MET A 143 -2.36 -5.33 -8.99
N LEU A 144 -2.15 -6.53 -8.45
CA LEU A 144 -1.22 -6.76 -7.37
C LEU A 144 0.22 -6.47 -7.78
N LYS A 145 0.64 -6.85 -8.99
CA LYS A 145 1.96 -6.50 -9.54
C LYS A 145 2.17 -4.99 -9.62
N SER A 146 1.18 -4.26 -10.15
CA SER A 146 1.27 -2.79 -10.22
C SER A 146 1.37 -2.15 -8.82
N LYS A 147 0.62 -2.67 -7.83
CA LYS A 147 0.70 -2.22 -6.44
C LYS A 147 2.06 -2.52 -5.82
N ILE A 148 2.63 -3.71 -6.08
CA ILE A 148 3.98 -4.07 -5.62
C ILE A 148 5.00 -3.10 -6.21
N SER A 149 4.95 -2.83 -7.51
CA SER A 149 5.85 -1.86 -8.16
C SER A 149 5.78 -0.48 -7.52
N LEU A 150 4.56 0.02 -7.25
CA LEU A 150 4.38 1.33 -6.59
C LEU A 150 4.98 1.34 -5.17
N LEU A 151 4.77 0.28 -4.39
CA LEU A 151 5.31 0.16 -3.05
C LEU A 151 6.84 0.00 -3.05
N GLU A 152 7.40 -0.66 -4.07
CA GLU A 152 8.85 -0.75 -4.27
C GLU A 152 9.45 0.62 -4.57
N ASP A 153 8.82 1.41 -5.45
CA ASP A 153 9.24 2.77 -5.76
C ASP A 153 9.19 3.67 -4.52
N GLN A 154 8.10 3.62 -3.75
CA GLN A 154 7.97 4.36 -2.48
C GLN A 154 9.03 3.96 -1.46
N ASN A 155 9.31 2.65 -1.31
CA ASN A 155 10.37 2.19 -0.41
C ASN A 155 11.74 2.69 -0.86
N GLN A 156 11.99 2.73 -2.17
CA GLN A 156 13.24 3.23 -2.70
C GLN A 156 13.41 4.74 -2.47
N GLU A 157 12.34 5.51 -2.61
CA GLU A 157 12.30 6.95 -2.29
C GLU A 157 12.59 7.19 -0.79
N LEU A 158 11.87 6.52 0.11
CA LEU A 158 12.09 6.60 1.55
C LEU A 158 13.53 6.22 1.93
N LYS A 159 14.11 5.23 1.26
CA LYS A 159 15.50 4.82 1.50
C LYS A 159 16.50 5.89 1.04
N ASN A 160 16.22 6.58 -0.06
CA ASN A 160 17.04 7.71 -0.51
C ASN A 160 16.91 8.88 0.46
N GLU A 161 15.71 9.19 0.93
CA GLU A 161 15.46 10.20 1.96
C GLU A 161 16.19 9.86 3.27
N GLU A 162 16.18 8.59 3.69
CA GLU A 162 16.92 8.14 4.88
C GLU A 162 18.43 8.39 4.72
N VAL A 163 18.99 8.13 3.53
CA VAL A 163 20.40 8.40 3.24
C VAL A 163 20.72 9.89 3.30
N ASP A 164 19.87 10.73 2.73
CA ASP A 164 20.07 12.18 2.75
C ASP A 164 19.86 12.78 4.15
N PHE A 165 18.93 12.23 4.93
CA PHE A 165 18.75 12.56 6.33
C PHE A 165 19.98 12.16 7.15
N LYS A 166 20.53 10.96 6.96
CA LYS A 166 21.79 10.53 7.60
C LYS A 166 22.97 11.42 7.23
N ARG A 167 23.07 11.86 5.96
CA ARG A 167 24.10 12.82 5.52
C ARG A 167 23.94 14.17 6.22
N THR A 168 22.71 14.66 6.33
CA THR A 168 22.39 15.94 6.97
C THR A 168 22.69 15.90 8.47
N ILE A 169 22.30 14.81 9.16
CA ILE A 169 22.68 14.59 10.57
C ILE A 169 24.21 14.55 10.70
N GLY A 170 24.91 13.83 9.83
CA GLY A 170 26.37 13.78 9.86
C GLY A 170 27.02 15.15 9.66
N ALA A 171 26.46 16.00 8.78
CA ALA A 171 26.91 17.37 8.58
C ALA A 171 26.62 18.25 9.80
N ALA A 172 25.43 18.17 10.38
CA ALA A 172 25.05 18.90 11.60
C ALA A 172 25.89 18.48 12.80
N GLN A 173 26.20 17.19 12.95
CA GLN A 173 27.11 16.68 13.98
C GLN A 173 28.52 17.24 13.81
N LYS A 174 29.09 17.17 12.60
CA LYS A 174 30.40 17.78 12.32
C LYS A 174 30.41 19.28 12.58
N PHE A 175 29.35 19.99 12.18
CA PHE A 175 29.21 21.42 12.45
C PHE A 175 29.13 21.72 13.95
N ALA A 176 28.38 20.92 14.72
CA ALA A 176 28.31 21.06 16.17
C ALA A 176 29.66 20.78 16.85
N ASP A 177 30.38 19.76 16.38
CA ASP A 177 31.73 19.43 16.87
C ASP A 177 32.74 20.55 16.54
N GLU A 178 32.69 21.10 15.32
CA GLU A 178 33.50 22.26 14.91
C GLU A 178 33.16 23.51 15.72
N LEU A 179 31.88 23.82 15.92
CA LEU A 179 31.44 24.95 16.75
C LEU A 179 31.93 24.79 18.19
N LYS A 180 31.81 23.58 18.76
CA LYS A 180 32.28 23.27 20.12
C LYS A 180 33.79 23.37 20.23
N LYS A 181 34.53 22.96 19.19
CA LYS A 181 35.99 23.13 19.12
C LYS A 181 36.35 24.60 19.04
N ASN A 182 35.77 25.35 18.11
CA ASN A 182 36.01 26.78 17.94
C ASN A 182 35.69 27.57 19.22
N ALA A 183 34.57 27.28 19.89
CA ALA A 183 34.21 27.90 21.16
C ALA A 183 35.22 27.58 22.28
N ARG A 184 35.78 26.36 22.32
CA ARG A 184 36.87 26.02 23.26
C ARG A 184 38.16 26.74 22.92
N ASP A 185 38.53 26.79 21.64
CA ASP A 185 39.75 27.47 21.19
C ASP A 185 39.64 28.98 21.45
N GLU A 186 38.46 29.57 21.26
CA GLU A 186 38.18 30.98 21.57
C GLU A 186 38.14 31.25 23.07
N ALA A 187 37.51 30.38 23.87
CA ALA A 187 37.50 30.48 25.33
C ALA A 187 38.93 30.38 25.92
N THR A 188 39.72 29.41 25.46
CA THR A 188 41.13 29.28 25.91
C THR A 188 41.98 30.47 25.49
N ARG A 189 41.77 31.01 24.28
CA ARG A 189 42.43 32.25 23.84
C ARG A 189 42.02 33.46 24.68
N LEU A 190 40.73 33.57 25.03
CA LEU A 190 40.22 34.63 25.90
C LEU A 190 40.81 34.52 27.32
N GLU A 191 40.89 33.30 27.88
CA GLU A 191 41.56 33.04 29.16
C GLU A 191 43.02 33.48 29.12
N GLN A 192 43.78 33.06 28.10
CA GLN A 192 45.19 33.48 27.93
C GLN A 192 45.34 35.00 27.80
N GLU A 193 44.47 35.65 27.04
CA GLU A 193 44.50 37.11 26.92
C GLU A 193 44.15 37.81 28.25
N SER A 194 43.16 37.26 28.98
CA SER A 194 42.74 37.75 30.30
C SER A 194 43.86 37.59 31.32
N GLU A 195 44.54 36.43 31.36
CA GLU A 195 45.71 36.18 32.18
C GLU A 195 46.85 37.14 31.83
N ARG A 196 47.14 37.34 30.54
CA ARG A 196 48.18 38.29 30.12
C ARG A 196 47.84 39.71 30.57
N ARG A 197 46.60 40.17 30.37
CA ARG A 197 46.15 41.50 30.83
C ARG A 197 46.21 41.62 32.35
N ALA A 198 45.85 40.57 33.09
CA ALA A 198 45.94 40.54 34.55
C ALA A 198 47.40 40.59 35.02
N GLN A 199 48.30 39.84 34.38
CA GLN A 199 49.74 39.89 34.64
C GLN A 199 50.32 41.28 34.33
N GLU A 200 49.95 41.89 33.21
CA GLU A 200 50.34 43.27 32.86
C GLU A 200 49.84 44.29 33.89
N LEU A 201 48.60 44.16 34.34
CA LEU A 201 48.02 45.02 35.37
C LEU A 201 48.74 44.85 36.71
N LEU A 202 49.02 43.61 37.12
CA LEU A 202 49.79 43.32 38.33
C LEU A 202 51.20 43.89 38.23
N ALA A 203 51.92 43.66 37.14
CA ALA A 203 53.25 44.22 36.92
C ALA A 203 53.23 45.76 36.93
N SER A 204 52.25 46.38 36.26
CA SER A 204 52.07 47.84 36.31
C SER A 204 51.74 48.33 37.71
N SER A 205 50.95 47.59 38.48
CA SER A 205 50.56 47.95 39.84
C SER A 205 51.77 47.82 40.79
N GLU A 206 52.52 46.72 40.70
CA GLU A 206 53.78 46.51 41.42
C GLU A 206 54.80 47.62 41.10
N GLN A 207 54.94 47.99 39.82
CA GLN A 207 55.81 49.09 39.44
C GLN A 207 55.37 50.42 40.07
N LYS A 208 54.07 50.75 40.03
CA LYS A 208 53.52 51.95 40.67
C LYS A 208 53.68 51.93 42.19
N ALA A 209 53.44 50.78 42.83
CA ALA A 209 53.62 50.60 44.27
C ALA A 209 55.09 50.76 44.67
N ASN A 210 56.01 50.18 43.89
CA ASN A 210 57.45 50.34 44.11
C ASN A 210 57.90 51.79 43.92
N GLN A 211 57.37 52.49 42.91
CA GLN A 211 57.62 53.93 42.72
C GLN A 211 57.10 54.75 43.90
N SER A 212 55.89 54.48 44.38
CA SER A 212 55.31 55.15 45.55
C SER A 212 56.11 54.87 46.84
N LEU A 213 56.58 53.63 47.02
CA LEU A 213 57.46 53.27 48.13
C LEU A 213 58.83 53.95 48.02
N GLN A 214 59.37 54.10 46.82
CA GLN A 214 60.61 54.85 46.58
C GLN A 214 60.43 56.32 46.91
N SER A 215 59.39 56.97 46.39
CA SER A 215 59.12 58.39 46.70
C SER A 215 58.87 58.59 48.19
N ALA A 216 58.11 57.70 48.85
CA ALA A 216 57.92 57.76 50.30
C ALA A 216 59.25 57.58 51.06
N ARG A 217 60.16 56.71 50.60
CA ARG A 217 61.50 56.58 51.19
C ARG A 217 62.32 57.84 50.99
N ASP A 218 62.27 58.46 49.82
CA ASP A 218 62.99 59.71 49.53
C ASP A 218 62.44 60.86 50.39
N GLU A 219 61.12 60.92 50.58
CA GLU A 219 60.47 61.87 51.51
C GLU A 219 60.87 61.63 52.96
N ILE A 220 60.87 60.38 53.42
CA ILE A 220 61.36 60.00 54.76
C ILE A 220 62.82 60.41 54.92
N GLU A 221 63.66 60.17 53.92
CA GLU A 221 65.07 60.51 53.94
C GLU A 221 65.28 62.03 53.96
N LYS A 222 64.45 62.78 53.22
CA LYS A 222 64.43 64.24 53.27
C LYS A 222 64.03 64.75 54.65
N HIS A 223 62.94 64.24 55.23
CA HIS A 223 62.53 64.59 56.59
C HIS A 223 63.58 64.19 57.63
N ARG A 224 64.29 63.07 57.42
CA ARG A 224 65.42 62.66 58.26
C ARG A 224 66.54 63.71 58.19
N GLN A 225 66.89 64.17 56.99
CA GLN A 225 67.92 65.20 56.79
C GLN A 225 67.51 66.55 57.38
N GLU A 226 66.26 66.97 57.19
CA GLU A 226 65.69 68.18 57.79
C GLU A 226 65.72 68.09 59.32
N ALA A 227 65.29 66.96 59.90
CA ALA A 227 65.35 66.74 61.34
C ALA A 227 66.78 66.73 61.87
N PHE A 228 67.75 66.15 61.14
CA PHE A 228 69.18 66.21 61.50
C PHE A 228 69.73 67.64 61.44
N ALA A 229 69.30 68.45 60.47
CA ALA A 229 69.69 69.85 60.36
C ALA A 229 69.13 70.67 61.54
N GLU A 230 67.87 70.45 61.92
CA GLU A 230 67.30 71.07 63.12
C GLU A 230 68.02 70.63 64.40
N LEU A 231 68.33 69.32 64.54
CA LEU A 231 69.10 68.78 65.66
C LEU A 231 70.50 69.39 65.76
N SER A 232 71.10 69.76 64.64
CA SER A 232 72.42 70.41 64.59
C SER A 232 72.38 71.90 64.89
N ARG A 233 71.22 72.55 64.72
CA ARG A 233 70.99 73.97 65.01
C ARG A 233 70.67 74.22 66.50
N LEU A 234 70.01 73.27 67.16
CA LEU A 234 69.68 73.38 68.60
C LEU A 234 70.91 73.63 69.51
N PRO A 235 72.08 72.98 69.33
CA PRO A 235 73.28 73.27 70.11
C PRO A 235 73.79 74.71 69.94
N GLU A 236 73.81 75.24 68.72
CA GLU A 236 74.19 76.64 68.46
C GLU A 236 73.23 77.60 69.15
N GLU A 237 71.93 77.30 69.12
CA GLU A 237 70.89 78.11 69.75
C GLU A 237 70.99 78.06 71.29
N ILE A 238 71.33 76.91 71.86
CA ILE A 238 71.65 76.73 73.29
C ILE A 238 72.91 77.51 73.68
N GLU A 239 73.94 77.54 72.84
CA GLU A 239 75.17 78.30 73.09
C GLU A 239 74.91 79.81 73.06
N ASN A 240 74.09 80.27 72.10
CA ASN A 240 73.72 81.67 71.97
C ASN A 240 72.86 82.15 73.17
N LEU A 241 71.90 81.33 73.62
CA LEU A 241 71.12 81.57 74.85
C LEU A 241 72.01 81.60 76.10
N ASN A 242 73.03 80.73 76.17
CA ASN A 242 74.01 80.76 77.25
C ASN A 242 74.85 82.04 77.25
N HIS A 243 75.23 82.55 76.07
CA HIS A 243 75.89 83.84 75.93
C HIS A 243 75.00 85.00 76.35
N GLN A 244 73.72 85.01 75.96
CA GLN A 244 72.74 86.00 76.41
C GLN A 244 72.59 85.97 77.94
N ARG A 245 72.46 84.78 78.55
CA ARG A 245 72.41 84.61 80.01
C ARG A 245 73.66 85.16 80.71
N LYS A 246 74.84 84.97 80.12
CA LYS A 246 76.10 85.49 80.68
C LYS A 246 76.16 87.02 80.60
N ARG A 247 75.71 87.60 79.48
CA ARG A 247 75.66 89.05 79.27
C ARG A 247 74.75 89.75 80.28
N VAL A 248 73.54 89.21 80.52
CA VAL A 248 72.61 89.72 81.55
C VAL A 248 73.22 89.63 82.96
N ARG A 249 73.95 88.55 83.26
CA ARG A 249 74.64 88.40 84.56
C ARG A 249 75.73 89.45 84.76
N ASP A 250 76.50 89.74 83.73
CA ASP A 250 77.60 90.70 83.79
C ASP A 250 77.07 92.15 83.88
N GLU A 251 75.96 92.47 83.20
CA GLU A 251 75.24 93.75 83.35
C GLU A 251 74.72 93.97 84.78
N LEU A 252 74.12 92.94 85.39
CA LEU A 252 73.67 92.99 86.79
C LEU A 252 74.81 93.24 87.78
N ARG A 253 76.00 92.66 87.54
CA ARG A 253 77.21 92.90 88.36
C ARG A 253 77.71 94.33 88.25
N SER A 254 77.66 94.92 87.05
CA SER A 254 78.05 96.31 86.80
C SER A 254 77.15 97.31 87.53
N ILE A 255 75.84 97.03 87.60
CA ILE A 255 74.88 97.89 88.29
C ILE A 255 75.09 97.83 89.81
N LEU A 256 75.31 96.63 90.38
CA LEU A 256 75.54 96.46 91.81
C LEU A 256 76.85 97.11 92.31
N THR A 257 77.89 97.12 91.48
CA THR A 257 79.16 97.79 91.81
C THR A 257 79.05 99.31 91.75
N SER A 258 78.30 99.84 90.77
CA SER A 258 77.97 101.27 90.71
C SER A 258 77.17 101.77 91.93
N HIS A 259 76.29 100.95 92.50
CA HIS A 259 75.50 101.34 93.67
C HIS A 259 76.28 101.30 94.99
N LEU A 260 77.33 100.47 95.11
CA LEU A 260 78.18 100.41 96.31
C LEU A 260 79.16 101.57 96.42
N GLU A 261 79.53 102.19 95.30
CA GLU A 261 80.47 103.32 95.25
C GLU A 261 79.81 104.67 95.59
N GLN A 262 78.49 104.80 95.39
CA GLN A 262 77.74 106.03 95.71
C GLN A 262 77.37 106.18 97.20
N LEU A 263 77.55 105.16 98.03
CA LEU A 263 77.14 105.16 99.45
C LEU A 263 78.22 105.61 100.45
N ASN A 264 79.46 105.88 100.00
CA ASN A 264 80.60 106.12 100.89
C ASN A 264 81.08 107.59 101.00
N SER A 265 80.34 108.60 100.50
CA SER A 265 80.88 109.97 100.49
C SER A 265 79.91 111.13 100.76
N PHE A 266 78.97 111.01 101.71
CA PHE A 266 78.38 112.21 102.37
C PHE A 266 77.92 111.94 103.81
N THR A 267 78.41 112.79 104.74
CA THR A 267 78.04 112.88 106.16
C THR A 267 77.74 114.34 106.54
N GLU A 268 76.76 114.49 107.46
CA GLU A 268 76.42 115.62 108.37
C GLU A 268 75.60 116.83 107.87
N VAL A 269 74.37 116.98 108.39
CA VAL A 269 73.89 118.08 109.28
C VAL A 269 72.39 117.86 109.68
N GLU A 270 72.16 117.93 111.00
CA GLU A 270 71.01 118.38 111.83
C GLU A 270 69.52 117.98 111.61
N GLU A 271 68.97 117.44 112.73
CA GLU A 271 67.76 117.81 113.48
C GLU A 271 66.32 117.78 112.90
N HIS A 272 65.51 116.99 113.63
CA HIS A 272 64.11 117.20 114.05
C HIS A 272 62.92 117.00 113.07
N VAL A 273 62.23 115.86 113.30
CA VAL A 273 60.83 115.76 113.80
C VAL A 273 59.63 115.80 112.82
N LYS A 274 58.74 114.78 113.04
CA LYS A 274 57.26 114.66 112.88
C LYS A 274 56.63 114.13 111.59
N HIS A 275 56.07 112.92 111.74
CA HIS A 275 54.67 112.50 111.49
C HIS A 275 53.69 113.54 110.91
N TYR A 276 53.07 113.27 109.74
CA TYR A 276 51.63 112.95 109.54
C TYR A 276 51.25 112.89 108.03
N GLU A 277 50.01 112.43 107.81
CA GLU A 277 49.24 112.03 106.62
C GLU A 277 49.06 113.02 105.44
N TYR A 278 48.40 112.46 104.40
CA TYR A 278 47.51 113.05 103.39
C TYR A 278 48.05 113.24 101.95
N ASP A 279 47.27 112.63 101.05
CA ASP A 279 46.65 113.20 99.85
C ASP A 279 47.43 113.58 98.58
N GLU A 280 46.89 113.01 97.50
CA GLU A 280 46.42 113.68 96.27
C GLU A 280 47.38 114.54 95.44
N LEU A 281 47.50 114.16 94.16
CA LEU A 281 47.02 114.89 92.95
C LEU A 281 47.91 114.42 91.77
N PHE A 282 47.49 113.47 90.95
CA PHE A 282 46.60 113.67 89.80
C PHE A 282 47.01 114.82 88.87
N GLN A 283 47.15 114.46 87.59
CA GLN A 283 46.34 114.93 86.44
C GLN A 283 47.01 114.35 85.19
N LYS A 284 46.38 113.81 84.15
CA LYS A 284 44.99 113.69 83.65
C LYS A 284 45.21 112.93 82.31
N ILE A 285 44.36 112.07 81.77
CA ILE A 285 42.97 112.27 81.34
C ILE A 285 42.32 110.88 81.17
N GLU A 286 41.09 110.77 81.62
CA GLU A 286 40.14 109.67 81.43
C GLU A 286 39.42 109.72 80.07
N ILE A 287 39.17 108.51 79.51
CA ILE A 287 37.96 107.91 78.87
C ILE A 287 36.90 108.85 78.25
N PRO A 288 36.22 108.46 77.14
CA PRO A 288 34.98 107.67 77.30
C PRO A 288 34.68 106.65 76.18
N GLU A 289 33.67 105.83 76.47
CA GLU A 289 33.00 104.83 75.65
C GLU A 289 32.52 105.32 74.27
N ALA A 290 32.29 104.28 73.45
CA ALA A 290 31.22 104.14 72.46
C ALA A 290 31.59 104.34 70.98
N VAL A 291 30.89 103.55 70.16
CA VAL A 291 30.43 103.88 68.79
C VAL A 291 31.38 103.52 67.61
N ILE A 292 30.90 102.60 66.75
CA ILE A 292 31.05 102.54 65.26
C ILE A 292 32.46 102.16 64.73
N SER A 293 32.71 100.99 64.11
CA SER A 293 32.48 100.59 62.67
C SER A 293 32.96 101.64 61.64
N PRO A 294 33.20 101.38 60.34
CA PRO A 294 33.44 100.16 59.54
C PRO A 294 34.88 100.18 58.91
N GLY A 295 35.44 99.12 58.35
CA GLY A 295 35.14 98.59 57.01
C GLY A 295 35.55 99.53 55.88
N SER A 296 36.59 99.16 55.11
CA SER A 296 36.67 99.33 53.64
C SER A 296 38.04 98.90 53.11
N LEU A 297 38.19 98.35 51.90
CA LEU A 297 37.32 97.61 50.98
C LEU A 297 38.19 97.30 49.74
N GLU A 298 37.92 96.16 49.08
CA GLU A 298 37.64 96.00 47.62
C GLU A 298 37.87 94.52 47.27
N SER A 299 36.84 93.65 47.23
CA SER A 299 35.72 93.48 46.25
C SER A 299 36.13 92.51 45.12
N LEU A 300 35.34 91.54 44.63
CA LEU A 300 33.90 91.51 44.33
C LEU A 300 33.34 90.06 44.29
N ASP A 301 32.10 89.90 44.80
CA ASP A 301 30.88 89.23 44.27
C ASP A 301 30.96 88.09 43.22
N SER A 302 30.07 87.09 43.15
CA SER A 302 28.60 87.05 43.38
C SER A 302 28.12 85.57 43.32
N GLN A 303 27.17 85.13 44.17
CA GLN A 303 25.78 84.67 43.89
C GLN A 303 25.64 83.55 42.82
N GLU A 304 24.82 82.49 42.95
CA GLU A 304 23.45 82.42 43.49
C GLU A 304 22.96 80.95 43.64
N ALA A 305 21.98 80.75 44.54
CA ALA A 305 20.83 79.81 44.55
C ALA A 305 21.05 78.27 44.56
N SER A 306 20.68 77.57 45.66
CA SER A 306 19.36 76.94 45.95
C SER A 306 19.29 75.49 45.41
N GLU A 307 18.84 74.44 46.10
CA GLU A 307 17.89 74.32 47.20
C GLU A 307 18.05 72.95 47.91
N MET A 308 17.50 72.87 49.12
CA MET A 308 17.55 71.83 50.17
C MET A 308 16.83 70.50 49.83
N LEU A 309 17.32 69.34 50.33
CA LEU A 309 16.80 68.48 51.45
C LEU A 309 15.29 68.09 51.32
N ASP A 310 14.78 66.88 51.59
CA ASP A 310 15.19 65.82 52.52
C ASP A 310 14.28 64.56 52.40
N ILE A 311 14.84 63.41 52.80
CA ILE A 311 14.27 62.29 53.63
C ILE A 311 13.07 61.39 53.20
N SER A 312 13.31 60.08 53.45
CA SER A 312 12.44 58.92 53.80
C SER A 312 11.53 58.33 52.71
N GLU A 313 11.59 57.03 52.39
CA GLU A 313 11.29 55.78 53.13
C GLU A 313 9.82 55.34 52.99
N THR A 314 9.64 54.02 52.79
CA THR A 314 8.42 53.19 52.86
C THR A 314 7.60 52.89 51.57
N SER A 315 7.67 51.60 51.21
CA SER A 315 6.66 50.65 50.70
C SER A 315 5.25 51.13 50.29
N GLU A 316 4.75 50.65 49.13
CA GLU A 316 3.62 49.70 49.02
C GLU A 316 3.31 49.33 47.55
N GLU A 317 2.65 48.18 47.41
CA GLU A 317 2.17 47.53 46.18
C GLU A 317 1.06 48.31 45.46
N SER A 318 0.92 48.14 44.14
CA SER A 318 -0.29 47.64 43.45
C SER A 318 -0.36 48.05 41.97
N GLU A 319 -0.64 47.03 41.16
CA GLU A 319 -1.48 46.93 39.96
C GLU A 319 -1.76 48.15 39.04
N GLU A 320 -1.62 47.84 37.75
CA GLU A 320 -2.66 47.89 36.71
C GLU A 320 -2.37 48.73 35.43
N GLN A 321 -2.67 48.05 34.32
CA GLN A 321 -3.10 48.52 33.00
C GLN A 321 -2.06 48.76 31.87
N ALA A 322 -2.22 47.91 30.86
CA ALA A 322 -1.78 47.99 29.46
C ALA A 322 -2.45 49.18 28.71
N PRO A 323 -2.17 49.50 27.42
CA PRO A 323 -2.28 48.64 26.22
C PRO A 323 -1.13 48.87 25.18
N GLY A 324 -0.95 48.19 24.05
CA GLY A 324 -1.64 47.10 23.36
C GLY A 324 -1.08 46.88 21.92
N ILE A 325 -1.51 45.75 21.34
CA ILE A 325 -1.84 45.44 19.91
C ILE A 325 -0.74 45.35 18.84
N LEU A 326 -0.50 44.14 18.31
CA LEU A 326 -0.85 43.62 16.95
C LEU A 326 -0.30 42.17 16.84
N ASP A 327 -1.11 41.11 16.85
CA ASP A 327 -1.97 40.52 15.80
C ASP A 327 -1.21 40.00 14.55
N ASP A 328 -1.11 38.67 14.45
CA ASP A 328 -1.52 37.87 13.28
C ASP A 328 -1.04 36.42 13.48
N LEU A 329 -1.96 35.50 13.74
CA LEU A 329 -1.94 34.08 13.35
C LEU A 329 -3.08 33.35 14.06
N ASP A 330 -4.25 33.27 13.42
CA ASP A 330 -5.18 32.13 13.57
C ASP A 330 -6.21 32.20 12.44
N ASN A 331 -5.95 31.47 11.35
CA ASN A 331 -6.99 31.11 10.39
C ASN A 331 -6.58 29.87 9.57
N ILE A 332 -6.68 28.68 10.15
CA ILE A 332 -6.91 27.44 9.39
C ILE A 332 -8.01 26.66 10.09
N ASN A 333 -9.20 26.81 9.53
CA ASN A 333 -10.40 26.02 9.78
C ASN A 333 -10.19 24.61 9.18
N MET A 334 -10.18 23.55 10.00
CA MET A 334 -10.25 22.16 9.53
C MET A 334 -11.72 21.71 9.54
N ASP A 335 -12.43 22.00 8.46
CA ASP A 335 -13.67 21.31 8.13
C ASP A 335 -13.31 19.94 7.52
N LEU A 336 -13.69 18.88 8.22
CA LEU A 336 -13.52 17.50 7.81
C LEU A 336 -14.84 17.01 7.20
N ASP A 337 -14.91 16.97 5.87
CA ASP A 337 -16.05 16.38 5.15
C ASP A 337 -16.06 14.85 5.37
N LEU A 338 -17.11 14.37 6.04
CA LEU A 338 -17.50 12.95 6.08
C LEU A 338 -18.53 12.70 4.96
N PRO A 339 -18.40 11.66 4.14
CA PRO A 339 -19.51 11.18 3.32
C PRO A 339 -20.48 10.34 4.15
N GLU A 340 -21.76 10.67 4.04
CA GLU A 340 -22.92 9.94 4.57
C GLU A 340 -23.10 8.55 3.93
N GLU A 341 -23.55 7.64 4.79
CA GLU A 341 -24.37 6.43 4.62
C GLU A 341 -24.46 5.69 3.27
N ALA A 342 -24.10 4.40 3.32
CA ALA A 342 -24.86 3.35 2.64
C ALA A 342 -25.29 2.30 3.68
N SER A 343 -26.59 2.26 3.91
CA SER A 343 -27.32 1.27 4.72
C SER A 343 -27.03 -0.17 4.28
N ILE A 344 -26.53 -1.00 5.19
CA ILE A 344 -26.54 -2.46 5.01
C ILE A 344 -27.76 -3.00 5.74
N ASP A 345 -28.69 -3.45 4.92
CA ASP A 345 -29.90 -4.19 5.26
C ASP A 345 -29.51 -5.49 5.97
N GLN A 346 -30.07 -5.71 7.16
CA GLN A 346 -30.06 -7.02 7.81
C GLN A 346 -31.18 -7.84 7.18
N ASN A 347 -30.86 -8.96 6.51
CA ASN A 347 -31.66 -10.18 6.58
C ASN A 347 -30.97 -11.37 5.89
N ASP A 348 -31.05 -12.50 6.61
CA ASP A 348 -31.05 -13.89 6.17
C ASP A 348 -29.78 -14.51 5.56
N ASN A 349 -29.07 -15.30 6.39
CA ASN A 349 -28.89 -16.74 6.16
C ASN A 349 -28.01 -17.36 7.26
N ASN A 350 -28.64 -18.05 8.19
CA ASN A 350 -28.03 -18.65 9.38
C ASN A 350 -27.92 -20.19 9.30
N ASP A 351 -27.83 -20.75 8.09
CA ASP A 351 -27.94 -22.21 7.88
C ASP A 351 -26.64 -22.91 7.45
N GLN A 352 -25.49 -22.21 7.37
CA GLN A 352 -24.23 -22.79 6.87
C GLN A 352 -23.23 -23.21 7.96
N ASP A 353 -23.37 -22.72 9.20
CA ASP A 353 -22.39 -23.00 10.26
C ASP A 353 -22.61 -24.35 10.97
N ASP A 354 -23.80 -24.94 10.88
CA ASP A 354 -24.09 -26.26 11.47
C ASP A 354 -23.54 -27.42 10.62
N ASP A 355 -23.29 -27.18 9.32
CA ASP A 355 -22.89 -28.21 8.37
C ASP A 355 -21.38 -28.53 8.42
N LEU A 356 -20.58 -27.59 8.94
CA LEU A 356 -19.13 -27.76 9.13
C LEU A 356 -18.78 -28.55 10.40
N ARG A 357 -19.65 -28.56 11.42
CA ARG A 357 -19.44 -29.35 12.65
C ARG A 357 -19.69 -30.84 12.43
N ASN A 358 -20.66 -31.21 11.58
CA ASN A 358 -20.96 -32.62 11.29
C ASN A 358 -19.91 -33.30 10.39
N LYS A 359 -19.19 -32.54 9.55
CA LYS A 359 -18.19 -33.11 8.63
C LYS A 359 -16.86 -33.50 9.31
N LEU A 360 -16.62 -33.05 10.55
CA LEU A 360 -15.43 -33.42 11.32
C LEU A 360 -15.58 -34.71 12.15
N GLU A 361 -16.80 -35.15 12.45
CA GLU A 361 -17.03 -36.42 13.18
C GLU A 361 -16.99 -37.67 12.28
N GLN A 362 -17.19 -37.51 10.97
CA GLN A 362 -17.23 -38.65 10.03
C GLN A 362 -15.88 -38.96 9.36
N GLY A 363 -14.89 -38.07 9.50
CA GLY A 363 -13.55 -38.21 8.93
C GLY A 363 -12.53 -38.85 9.87
N GLY A 364 -12.88 -39.97 10.51
CA GLY A 364 -11.96 -40.76 11.33
C GLY A 364 -10.85 -41.39 10.49
N ILE A 365 -9.65 -40.82 10.58
CA ILE A 365 -8.43 -41.24 9.91
C ILE A 365 -8.04 -42.67 10.35
N ALA A 366 -8.13 -43.64 9.42
CA ALA A 366 -7.46 -44.93 9.53
C ALA A 366 -6.17 -44.90 8.69
N TYR A 367 -5.05 -44.53 9.32
CA TYR A 367 -3.72 -44.81 8.77
C TYR A 367 -3.46 -46.31 8.92
N LEU A 368 -3.49 -47.04 7.81
CA LEU A 368 -2.85 -48.35 7.72
C LEU A 368 -1.38 -48.15 7.37
N SER A 369 -0.54 -48.63 8.28
CA SER A 369 0.92 -48.72 8.23
C SER A 369 1.40 -49.73 7.19
N ASP A 370 2.42 -49.34 6.42
CA ASP A 370 3.33 -50.24 5.72
C ASP A 370 4.01 -51.21 6.71
N GLY A 371 4.11 -52.50 6.31
CA GLY A 371 4.79 -53.56 7.03
C GLY A 371 4.60 -54.93 6.39
#